data_AF-A0A661XYI3-F1
#
_entry.id   AF-A0A661XYI3-F1
#
_cell.length_a   1.000
_cell.length_b   1.000
_cell.length_c   1.000
_cell.angle_alpha   90.00
_cell.angle_beta   90.00
_cell.angle_gamma   90.00
#
_symmetry.space_group_name_H-M   'P 1'
#
loop_
_entity.id
_entity.type
_entity.pdbx_description
1 polymer ?
#
loop_
_entity_poly.entity_id
_entity_poly.type
_entity_poly.pdbx_seq_one_letter_code
_entity_poly.pdbx_strand_id
1 'polypeptide(L)'
;VKGKYEENVPWELARDALYQRYQVEQADGYEMTSKNIFCNGCFVGGINFGSSMVSLFYGEGDIKETIKIGALCGWDSDNPTATWGGLLGFMIGKEGVEKAFGRRFSDKFNIHRTRVNFPGNGVDNFKEMAQKGIHVIDRVVQEEMGGGIDLNSDVWYIPTIEFNILPGS
;
A
#
# COMPACT_ATOMS: atom_id res chain seq x y z
N VAL A 1 8.13 13.19 -9.27
CA VAL A 1 6.65 13.17 -9.29
C VAL A 1 6.05 14.45 -8.71
N LYS A 2 6.25 14.75 -7.41
CA LYS A 2 5.70 15.98 -6.78
C LYS A 2 5.93 17.27 -7.57
N GLY A 3 7.16 17.53 -8.03
CA GLY A 3 7.44 18.74 -8.83
C GLY A 3 6.60 18.83 -10.11
N LYS A 4 6.38 17.71 -10.82
CA LYS A 4 5.50 17.68 -12.01
C LYS A 4 4.03 17.94 -11.66
N TYR A 5 3.59 17.45 -10.51
CA TYR A 5 2.26 17.75 -9.98
C TYR A 5 2.11 19.24 -9.66
N GLU A 6 3.09 19.84 -8.98
CA GLU A 6 3.12 21.29 -8.68
C GLU A 6 3.20 22.17 -9.95
N GLU A 7 3.79 21.65 -11.03
CA GLU A 7 3.81 22.27 -12.36
C GLU A 7 2.49 22.08 -13.15
N ASN A 8 1.48 21.41 -12.58
CA ASN A 8 0.21 21.06 -13.23
C ASN A 8 0.39 20.21 -14.50
N VAL A 9 1.45 19.40 -14.57
CA VAL A 9 1.67 18.44 -15.66
C VAL A 9 0.69 17.27 -15.47
N PRO A 10 -0.04 16.82 -16.52
CA PRO A 10 -0.92 15.65 -16.44
C PRO A 10 -0.22 14.40 -15.87
N TRP A 11 -0.97 13.59 -15.10
CA TRP A 11 -0.43 12.42 -14.41
C TRP A 11 0.19 11.39 -15.38
N GLU A 12 -0.34 11.28 -16.59
CA GLU A 12 0.18 10.42 -17.65
C GLU A 12 1.61 10.82 -18.04
N LEU A 13 1.86 12.13 -18.18
CA LEU A 13 3.20 12.63 -18.50
C LEU A 13 4.15 12.51 -17.31
N ALA A 14 3.64 12.61 -16.08
CA ALA A 14 4.45 12.34 -14.89
C ALA A 14 4.84 10.87 -14.78
N ARG A 15 3.92 9.95 -15.08
CA ARG A 15 4.17 8.51 -15.20
C ARG A 15 5.18 8.20 -16.30
N ASP A 16 5.02 8.78 -17.48
CA ASP A 16 5.90 8.52 -18.62
C ASP A 16 7.31 9.06 -18.38
N ALA A 17 7.43 10.20 -17.71
CA ALA A 17 8.73 10.70 -17.28
C ALA A 17 9.39 9.83 -16.21
N LEU A 18 8.60 9.19 -15.32
CA LEU A 18 9.11 8.20 -14.36
C LEU A 18 9.66 6.96 -15.10
N TYR A 19 8.89 6.45 -16.07
CA TYR A 19 9.32 5.37 -16.96
C TYR A 19 10.63 5.71 -17.68
N GLN A 20 10.67 6.85 -18.34
CA GLN A 20 11.83 7.32 -19.09
C GLN A 20 13.07 7.42 -18.19
N ARG A 21 12.96 8.08 -17.04
CA ARG A 21 14.10 8.28 -16.12
C ARG A 21 14.64 6.96 -15.57
N TYR A 22 13.76 6.06 -15.14
CA TYR A 22 14.18 4.88 -14.39
C TYR A 22 14.29 3.62 -15.25
N GLN A 23 13.32 3.32 -16.10
CA GLN A 23 13.40 2.10 -16.92
C GLN A 23 14.16 2.27 -18.24
N VAL A 24 14.24 3.48 -18.80
CA VAL A 24 15.00 3.72 -20.06
C VAL A 24 16.41 4.23 -19.75
N GLU A 25 16.51 5.34 -19.02
CA GLU A 25 17.79 5.99 -18.70
C GLU A 25 18.55 5.29 -17.57
N GLN A 26 17.87 4.46 -16.77
CA GLN A 26 18.45 3.78 -15.61
C GLN A 26 19.16 4.74 -14.65
N ALA A 27 18.59 5.94 -14.49
CA ALA A 27 19.13 6.99 -13.64
C ALA A 27 19.11 6.58 -12.16
N ASP A 28 19.93 7.26 -11.37
CA ASP A 28 20.00 7.11 -9.90
C ASP A 28 20.26 5.66 -9.44
N GLY A 29 20.99 4.88 -10.25
CA GLY A 29 21.34 3.48 -9.94
C GLY A 29 20.22 2.46 -10.17
N TYR A 30 19.14 2.84 -10.87
CA TYR A 30 18.05 1.92 -11.20
C TYR A 30 18.42 0.99 -12.38
N GLU A 31 19.26 -0.01 -12.12
CA GLU A 31 19.77 -0.92 -13.15
C GLU A 31 18.84 -2.12 -13.45
N MET A 32 17.53 -2.01 -13.21
CA MET A 32 16.63 -3.17 -13.35
C MET A 32 16.42 -3.60 -14.79
N THR A 33 16.45 -2.66 -15.75
CA THR A 33 16.26 -2.96 -17.16
C THR A 33 17.45 -3.72 -17.74
N SER A 34 18.68 -3.33 -17.39
CA SER A 34 19.91 -3.99 -17.88
C SER A 34 20.04 -5.43 -17.42
N LYS A 35 19.38 -5.80 -16.31
CA LYS A 35 19.33 -7.18 -15.81
C LYS A 35 18.51 -8.13 -16.72
N ASN A 36 17.80 -7.59 -17.73
CA ASN A 36 17.03 -8.36 -18.71
C ASN A 36 16.08 -9.39 -18.07
N ILE A 37 15.47 -9.00 -16.96
CA ILE A 37 14.48 -9.82 -16.26
C ILE A 37 13.07 -9.55 -16.81
N PHE A 38 12.14 -10.44 -16.49
CA PHE A 38 10.74 -10.33 -16.90
C PHE A 38 10.21 -8.91 -16.66
N CYS A 39 9.58 -8.33 -17.70
CA CYS A 39 8.89 -7.04 -17.64
C CYS A 39 9.80 -5.86 -17.17
N ASN A 40 11.11 -5.94 -17.39
CA ASN A 40 12.10 -4.95 -16.93
C ASN A 40 11.99 -4.64 -15.42
N GLY A 41 11.60 -5.66 -14.64
CA GLY A 41 11.41 -5.52 -13.20
C GLY A 41 10.18 -4.68 -12.83
N CYS A 42 9.04 -4.85 -13.53
CA CYS A 42 7.81 -4.11 -13.19
C CYS A 42 7.24 -4.41 -11.79
N PHE A 43 7.71 -5.47 -11.12
CA PHE A 43 7.37 -5.80 -9.73
C PHE A 43 8.34 -5.19 -8.70
N VAL A 44 9.34 -4.42 -9.13
CA VAL A 44 10.37 -3.88 -8.25
C VAL A 44 9.83 -2.72 -7.42
N GLY A 45 10.16 -2.71 -6.12
CA GLY A 45 9.65 -1.72 -5.17
C GLY A 45 9.90 -0.27 -5.57
N GLY A 46 11.03 0.05 -6.22
CA GLY A 46 11.36 1.43 -6.63
C GLY A 46 10.39 2.01 -7.65
N ILE A 47 10.08 1.29 -8.74
CA ILE A 47 9.14 1.79 -9.75
C ILE A 47 7.70 1.79 -9.22
N ASN A 48 7.33 0.81 -8.39
CA ASN A 48 6.02 0.73 -7.75
C ASN A 48 5.81 1.81 -6.68
N PHE A 49 6.88 2.23 -6.00
CA PHE A 49 6.85 3.41 -5.15
C PHE A 49 6.62 4.67 -5.98
N GLY A 50 7.30 4.81 -7.12
CA GLY A 50 7.10 5.94 -8.02
C GLY A 50 5.66 6.03 -8.57
N SER A 51 5.07 4.91 -9.00
CA SER A 51 3.66 4.86 -9.43
C SER A 51 2.70 5.11 -8.27
N SER A 52 3.03 4.66 -7.06
CA SER A 52 2.31 5.03 -5.82
C SER A 52 2.32 6.54 -5.59
N MET A 53 3.45 7.21 -5.79
CA MET A 53 3.49 8.68 -5.68
C MET A 53 2.62 9.34 -6.75
N VAL A 54 2.59 8.82 -7.97
CA VAL A 54 1.72 9.37 -9.03
C VAL A 54 0.25 9.25 -8.62
N SER A 55 -0.21 8.07 -8.20
CA SER A 55 -1.63 7.91 -7.83
C SER A 55 -2.04 8.73 -6.62
N LEU A 56 -1.16 8.90 -5.62
CA LEU A 56 -1.46 9.74 -4.46
C LEU A 56 -1.56 11.23 -4.82
N PHE A 57 -0.53 11.79 -5.45
CA PHE A 57 -0.49 13.23 -5.72
C PHE A 57 -1.60 13.65 -6.67
N TYR A 58 -1.82 12.89 -7.74
CA TYR A 58 -2.82 13.21 -8.75
C TYR A 58 -4.23 12.72 -8.39
N GLY A 59 -4.36 11.83 -7.42
CA GLY A 59 -5.66 11.43 -6.85
C GLY A 59 -6.18 12.39 -5.79
N GLU A 60 -5.33 13.28 -5.25
CA GLU A 60 -5.68 14.37 -4.33
C GLU A 60 -6.52 13.95 -3.10
N GLY A 61 -6.36 12.69 -2.67
CA GLY A 61 -7.13 12.12 -1.57
C GLY A 61 -8.55 11.63 -1.94
N ASP A 62 -8.99 11.79 -3.20
CA ASP A 62 -10.19 11.11 -3.68
C ASP A 62 -9.90 9.63 -3.91
N ILE A 63 -10.59 8.76 -3.17
CA ILE A 63 -10.34 7.32 -3.20
C ILE A 63 -10.59 6.69 -4.59
N LYS A 64 -11.57 7.19 -5.36
CA LYS A 64 -11.87 6.65 -6.70
C LYS A 64 -10.82 7.10 -7.70
N GLU A 65 -10.47 8.38 -7.67
CA GLU A 65 -9.48 8.95 -8.57
C GLU A 65 -8.10 8.33 -8.30
N THR A 66 -7.72 8.22 -7.02
CA THR A 66 -6.47 7.57 -6.60
C THR A 66 -6.39 6.11 -7.06
N ILE A 67 -7.46 5.32 -6.87
CA ILE A 67 -7.51 3.93 -7.34
C ILE A 67 -7.49 3.85 -8.86
N LYS A 68 -8.22 4.73 -9.55
CA LYS A 68 -8.25 4.79 -11.02
C LYS A 68 -6.86 5.05 -11.58
N ILE A 69 -6.16 6.07 -11.07
CA ILE A 69 -4.81 6.41 -11.51
C ILE A 69 -3.84 5.28 -11.18
N GLY A 70 -3.89 4.72 -9.96
CA GLY A 70 -3.06 3.58 -9.56
C GLY A 70 -3.22 2.37 -10.51
N ALA A 71 -4.46 2.02 -10.85
CA ALA A 71 -4.74 0.92 -11.78
C ALA A 71 -4.26 1.21 -13.22
N LEU A 72 -4.28 2.47 -13.64
CA LEU A 72 -3.89 2.91 -14.99
C LEU A 72 -2.41 3.30 -15.13
N CYS A 73 -1.66 3.33 -14.02
CA CYS A 73 -0.21 3.57 -14.05
C CYS A 73 0.56 2.41 -14.70
N GLY A 74 -0.01 1.21 -14.79
CA GLY A 74 0.69 0.02 -15.29
C GLY A 74 1.60 -0.62 -14.23
N TRP A 75 2.64 -1.33 -14.68
CA TRP A 75 3.51 -2.15 -13.81
C TRP A 75 2.70 -3.09 -12.90
N ASP A 76 3.12 -3.28 -11.64
CA ASP A 76 2.40 -4.03 -10.61
C ASP A 76 1.24 -3.19 -10.07
N SER A 77 0.25 -2.89 -10.91
CA SER A 77 -0.73 -1.83 -10.67
C SER A 77 -1.65 -2.08 -9.47
N ASP A 78 -1.77 -3.33 -9.01
CA ASP A 78 -2.47 -3.66 -7.77
C ASP A 78 -1.72 -3.13 -6.54
N ASN A 79 -0.40 -3.00 -6.58
CA ASN A 79 0.42 -2.54 -5.44
C ASN A 79 0.19 -1.05 -5.08
N PRO A 80 0.31 -0.07 -6.01
CA PRO A 80 -0.06 1.33 -5.75
C PRO A 80 -1.52 1.49 -5.35
N THR A 81 -2.39 0.71 -5.99
CA THR A 81 -3.84 0.76 -5.76
C THR A 81 -4.20 0.26 -4.37
N ALA A 82 -3.64 -0.88 -3.95
CA ALA A 82 -3.88 -1.45 -2.62
C ALA A 82 -3.29 -0.57 -1.52
N THR A 83 -2.11 0.03 -1.75
CA THR A 83 -1.44 0.92 -0.80
C THR A 83 -2.31 2.13 -0.45
N TRP A 84 -2.67 2.95 -1.44
CA TRP A 84 -3.44 4.16 -1.16
C TRP A 84 -4.94 3.91 -1.02
N GLY A 85 -5.50 2.94 -1.74
CA GLY A 85 -6.87 2.51 -1.53
C GLY A 85 -7.09 2.00 -0.10
N GLY A 86 -6.11 1.27 0.45
CA GLY A 86 -6.11 0.82 1.84
C GLY A 86 -6.04 1.99 2.84
N LEU A 87 -5.08 2.90 2.68
CA LEU A 87 -4.93 4.04 3.59
C LEU A 87 -6.14 5.00 3.53
N LEU A 88 -6.54 5.42 2.33
CA LEU A 88 -7.68 6.33 2.16
C LEU A 88 -8.97 5.65 2.63
N GLY A 89 -9.16 4.37 2.30
CA GLY A 89 -10.29 3.57 2.77
C GLY A 89 -10.33 3.46 4.29
N PHE A 90 -9.18 3.31 4.95
CA PHE A 90 -9.07 3.33 6.40
C PHE A 90 -9.49 4.68 6.98
N MET A 91 -9.02 5.80 6.40
CA MET A 91 -9.34 7.15 6.87
C MET A 91 -10.83 7.50 6.76
N ILE A 92 -11.50 7.08 5.67
CA ILE A 92 -12.92 7.40 5.43
C ILE A 92 -13.88 6.34 6.01
N GLY A 93 -13.35 5.21 6.46
CA GLY A 93 -14.12 4.07 6.98
C GLY A 93 -15.02 3.39 5.94
N LYS A 94 -15.66 2.29 6.35
CA LYS A 94 -16.53 1.48 5.49
C LYS A 94 -17.65 2.31 4.85
N GLU A 95 -18.30 3.17 5.63
CA GLU A 95 -19.40 4.01 5.13
C GLU A 95 -18.92 5.00 4.06
N GLY A 96 -17.73 5.60 4.24
CA GLY A 96 -17.11 6.46 3.24
C GLY A 96 -16.80 5.72 1.95
N VAL A 97 -16.25 4.50 2.05
CA VAL A 97 -15.99 3.63 0.90
C VAL A 97 -17.30 3.27 0.17
N GLU A 98 -18.32 2.80 0.89
CA GLU A 98 -19.62 2.44 0.30
C GLU A 98 -20.28 3.63 -0.40
N LYS A 99 -20.19 4.83 0.20
CA LYS A 99 -20.67 6.08 -0.40
C LYS A 99 -19.90 6.43 -1.68
N ALA A 100 -18.57 6.33 -1.67
CA ALA A 100 -17.74 6.66 -2.82
C ALA A 100 -18.08 5.79 -4.05
N PHE A 101 -18.32 4.50 -3.83
CA PHE A 101 -18.61 3.52 -4.89
C PHE A 101 -20.11 3.29 -5.15
N GLY A 102 -21.00 3.95 -4.40
CA GLY A 102 -22.45 3.83 -4.57
C GLY A 102 -22.98 2.40 -4.38
N ARG A 103 -22.34 1.60 -3.53
CA ARG A 103 -22.72 0.21 -3.28
C ARG A 103 -22.35 -0.23 -1.87
N ARG A 104 -23.01 -1.29 -1.40
CA ARG A 104 -22.60 -1.99 -0.18
C ARG A 104 -21.52 -3.03 -0.46
N PHE A 105 -20.62 -3.21 0.49
CA PHE A 105 -19.57 -4.22 0.45
C PHE A 105 -19.79 -5.29 1.52
N SER A 106 -19.52 -6.55 1.15
CA SER A 106 -19.52 -7.65 2.10
C SER A 106 -18.39 -7.45 3.10
N ASP A 107 -18.65 -7.85 4.34
CA ASP A 107 -17.64 -8.01 5.37
C ASP A 107 -16.82 -9.30 5.22
N LYS A 108 -17.20 -10.17 4.29
CA LYS A 108 -16.54 -11.45 3.99
C LYS A 108 -15.71 -11.36 2.71
N PHE A 109 -14.65 -12.16 2.67
CA PHE A 109 -13.85 -12.37 1.48
C PHE A 109 -13.49 -13.86 1.34
N ASN A 110 -13.15 -14.28 0.12
CA ASN A 110 -12.73 -15.64 -0.17
C ASN A 110 -11.26 -15.63 -0.61
N ILE A 111 -10.35 -16.02 0.29
CA ILE A 111 -8.92 -16.07 0.02
C ILE A 111 -8.54 -17.18 -0.98
N HIS A 112 -9.36 -18.23 -1.12
CA HIS A 112 -9.15 -19.29 -2.12
C HIS A 112 -9.25 -18.81 -3.57
N ARG A 113 -9.70 -17.56 -3.80
CA ARG A 113 -9.57 -16.92 -5.12
C ARG A 113 -8.12 -16.68 -5.55
N THR A 114 -7.19 -16.54 -4.61
CA THR A 114 -5.79 -16.22 -4.90
C THR A 114 -4.78 -17.09 -4.14
N ARG A 115 -5.17 -17.75 -3.04
CA ARG A 115 -4.31 -18.61 -2.22
C ARG A 115 -5.06 -19.84 -1.73
N VAL A 116 -4.46 -21.01 -1.88
CA VAL A 116 -5.03 -22.29 -1.42
C VAL A 116 -4.55 -22.64 0.00
N ASN A 117 -5.08 -23.72 0.58
CA ASN A 117 -4.66 -24.30 1.87
C ASN A 117 -4.97 -23.45 3.12
N PHE A 118 -5.91 -22.50 3.04
CA PHE A 118 -6.49 -21.84 4.21
C PHE A 118 -7.71 -22.60 4.75
N PRO A 119 -7.91 -22.65 6.08
CA PRO A 119 -9.07 -23.29 6.70
C PRO A 119 -10.39 -22.58 6.35
N GLY A 120 -11.52 -23.14 6.79
CA GLY A 120 -12.85 -22.50 6.62
C GLY A 120 -13.30 -22.41 5.15
N ASN A 121 -12.82 -23.31 4.29
CA ASN A 121 -13.04 -23.27 2.84
C ASN A 121 -12.63 -21.92 2.20
N GLY A 122 -11.62 -21.26 2.78
CA GLY A 122 -11.07 -20.00 2.32
C GLY A 122 -11.95 -18.78 2.57
N VAL A 123 -13.11 -18.93 3.22
CA VAL A 123 -13.97 -17.79 3.57
C VAL A 123 -13.59 -17.26 4.94
N ASP A 124 -13.23 -15.98 5.00
CA ASP A 124 -12.95 -15.25 6.25
C ASP A 124 -13.67 -13.88 6.20
N ASN A 125 -13.58 -13.11 7.28
CA ASN A 125 -14.20 -11.78 7.37
C ASN A 125 -13.25 -10.74 7.98
N PHE A 126 -13.51 -9.47 7.69
CA PHE A 126 -12.62 -8.37 8.09
C PHE A 126 -12.59 -8.14 9.61
N LYS A 127 -13.64 -8.51 10.35
CA LYS A 127 -13.66 -8.36 11.82
C LYS A 127 -12.70 -9.34 12.49
N GLU A 128 -12.78 -10.62 12.12
CA GLU A 128 -11.87 -11.64 12.65
C GLU A 128 -10.43 -11.39 12.20
N MET A 129 -10.23 -10.91 10.98
CA MET A 129 -8.90 -10.47 10.50
C MET A 129 -8.33 -9.33 11.36
N ALA A 130 -9.14 -8.30 11.65
CA ALA A 130 -8.71 -7.19 12.49
C ALA A 130 -8.37 -7.64 13.91
N GLN A 131 -9.18 -8.52 14.51
CA GLN A 131 -8.91 -9.09 15.83
C GLN A 131 -7.59 -9.86 15.87
N LYS A 132 -7.33 -10.72 14.86
CA LYS A 132 -6.03 -11.39 14.72
C LYS A 132 -4.89 -10.38 14.61
N GLY A 133 -5.08 -9.29 13.87
CA GLY A 133 -4.11 -8.19 13.76
C GLY A 133 -3.78 -7.56 15.11
N ILE A 134 -4.79 -7.26 15.93
CA ILE A 134 -4.60 -6.76 17.31
C ILE A 134 -3.81 -7.77 18.14
N HIS A 135 -4.15 -9.06 18.08
CA HIS A 135 -3.42 -10.10 18.82
C HIS A 135 -1.95 -10.22 18.39
N VAL A 136 -1.65 -9.99 17.11
CA VAL A 136 -0.26 -9.94 16.64
C VAL A 136 0.47 -8.73 17.22
N ILE A 137 -0.17 -7.55 17.24
CA ILE A 137 0.41 -6.34 17.83
C ILE A 137 0.66 -6.55 19.33
N ASP A 138 -0.33 -7.07 20.05
CA ASP A 138 -0.25 -7.41 21.46
C ASP A 138 1.00 -8.25 21.77
N ARG A 139 1.21 -9.32 21.00
CA ARG A 139 2.38 -10.19 21.14
C ARG A 139 3.68 -9.48 20.83
N VAL A 140 3.73 -8.65 19.79
CA VAL A 140 4.95 -7.86 19.49
C VAL A 140 5.27 -6.93 20.65
N VAL A 141 4.27 -6.22 21.19
CA VAL A 141 4.46 -5.31 22.33
C VAL A 141 4.98 -6.06 23.56
N GLN A 142 4.39 -7.21 23.91
CA GLN A 142 4.78 -7.95 25.11
C GLN A 142 6.06 -8.78 24.95
N GLU A 143 6.14 -9.58 23.87
CA GLU A 143 7.17 -10.61 23.68
C GLU A 143 8.45 -10.04 23.07
N GLU A 144 8.35 -9.10 22.13
CA GLU A 144 9.51 -8.58 21.39
C GLU A 144 10.02 -7.25 21.94
N MET A 145 9.10 -6.38 22.38
CA MET A 145 9.45 -5.05 22.86
C MET A 145 9.63 -4.99 24.39
N GLY A 146 9.10 -5.95 25.14
CA GLY A 146 9.08 -5.92 26.62
C GLY A 146 8.14 -4.85 27.19
N GLY A 147 7.13 -4.45 26.41
CA GLY A 147 6.06 -3.54 26.79
C GLY A 147 4.90 -4.22 27.53
N GLY A 148 3.78 -3.49 27.63
CA GLY A 148 2.56 -3.97 28.30
C GLY A 148 1.30 -3.66 27.52
N ILE A 149 0.20 -4.33 27.87
CA ILE A 149 -1.13 -4.11 27.29
C ILE A 149 -2.11 -3.94 28.43
N ASP A 150 -3.00 -2.94 28.33
CA ASP A 150 -4.15 -2.80 29.20
C ASP A 150 -5.44 -2.79 28.38
N LEU A 151 -6.15 -3.92 28.45
CA LEU A 151 -7.40 -4.16 27.72
C LEU A 151 -8.59 -3.36 28.28
N ASN A 152 -8.51 -2.87 29.53
CA ASN A 152 -9.58 -2.05 30.12
C ASN A 152 -9.49 -0.62 29.62
N SER A 153 -8.28 -0.08 29.50
CA SER A 153 -8.04 1.27 28.97
C SER A 153 -7.84 1.32 27.46
N ASP A 154 -7.76 0.17 26.78
CA ASP A 154 -7.51 0.04 25.34
C ASP A 154 -6.21 0.73 24.89
N VAL A 155 -5.10 0.44 25.60
CA VAL A 155 -3.78 1.02 25.29
C VAL A 155 -2.64 0.00 25.29
N TRP A 156 -1.63 0.30 24.48
CA TRP A 156 -0.32 -0.34 24.52
C TRP A 156 0.70 0.55 25.25
N TYR A 157 1.46 -0.05 26.16
CA TYR A 157 2.62 0.56 26.77
C TYR A 157 3.86 0.18 25.97
N ILE A 158 4.25 1.05 25.05
CA ILE A 158 5.43 0.87 24.20
C ILE A 158 6.66 1.41 24.95
N PRO A 159 7.66 0.57 25.26
CA PRO A 159 8.88 1.04 25.89
C PRO A 159 9.65 1.94 24.92
N THR A 160 10.26 2.99 25.44
CA THR A 160 11.20 3.82 24.67
C THR A 160 12.44 2.99 24.37
N ILE A 161 12.58 2.58 23.11
CA ILE A 161 13.79 1.95 22.58
C ILE A 161 14.54 3.04 21.80
N GLU A 162 15.80 3.32 22.16
CA GLU A 162 16.66 4.12 21.29
C GLU A 162 16.96 3.31 20.02
N PHE A 163 16.22 3.60 18.94
CA PHE A 163 16.54 3.05 17.63
C PHE A 163 17.61 3.92 16.97
N ASN A 164 18.86 3.44 16.94
CA ASN A 164 19.87 3.97 16.03
C ASN A 164 19.59 3.45 14.61
N ILE A 165 18.66 4.11 13.91
CA ILE A 165 18.37 3.84 12.50
C ILE A 165 19.42 4.56 11.66
N LEU A 166 20.42 3.82 11.19
CA LEU A 166 21.35 4.34 10.19
C LEU A 166 20.59 4.56 8.87
N PRO A 167 20.86 5.66 8.13
CA PRO A 167 20.29 5.83 6.80
C PRO A 167 20.68 4.63 5.91
N GLY A 168 19.71 4.10 5.19
CA GLY A 168 19.93 3.01 4.25
C GLY A 168 20.95 3.42 3.18
N SER A 169 21.97 2.59 2.99
CA SER A 169 23.02 2.73 1.96
C SER A 169 22.47 2.53 0.56
#